data_AF-A0A6J1WU70-F1
#
_entry.id   AF-A0A6J1WU70-F1
#
_cell.length_a   1.000
_cell.length_b   1.000
_cell.length_c   1.000
_cell.angle_alpha   90.00
_cell.angle_beta   90.00
_cell.angle_gamma   90.00
#
_symmetry.space_group_name_H-M   'P 1'
#
loop_
_entity.id
_entity.type
_entity.pdbx_description
1 polymer ?
#
loop_
_entity_poly.entity_id
_entity_poly.type
_entity_poly.pdbx_seq_one_letter_code
_entity_poly.pdbx_strand_id
1 'polypeptide(L)'
;MEWPALLVLGPEKYDKSCDIWSLGVVMYILLCGFPPFYSNHGLAISPGMKKRIRLGQYDFPEPEWSNVSSEAKNLIKGMLSVDPAKRLTIHQVMASPWIRQYTQVPQTPLYTHTLLREGGEAWADVQDEMTRSLATMRVDYDQVQIKALEHSNNTLLNKRRNKVGA
;
A
#
# COMPACT_ATOMS: atom_id res chain seq x y z
N MET A 1 -10.96 13.27 28.62
CA MET A 1 -10.56 13.72 27.27
C MET A 1 -9.34 12.91 26.90
N GLU A 2 -9.57 11.72 26.33
CA GLU A 2 -8.52 10.78 25.97
C GLU A 2 -7.85 11.27 24.68
N TRP A 3 -6.60 11.66 24.77
CA TRP A 3 -5.78 11.91 23.58
C TRP A 3 -5.56 10.56 22.88
N PRO A 4 -5.78 10.46 21.55
CA PRO A 4 -5.52 9.23 20.83
C PRO A 4 -4.02 8.95 20.92
N ALA A 5 -3.69 7.74 21.36
CA ALA A 5 -2.33 7.24 21.54
C ALA A 5 -1.45 7.68 20.35
N LEU A 6 -0.52 8.59 20.65
CA LEU A 6 0.56 8.99 19.75
C LEU A 6 1.17 7.72 19.16
N LEU A 7 1.34 7.72 17.84
CA LEU A 7 1.94 6.65 17.05
C LEU A 7 3.33 6.28 17.61
N VAL A 8 3.38 5.37 18.57
CA VAL A 8 4.60 4.66 18.97
C VAL A 8 4.68 3.38 18.14
N LEU A 9 4.70 3.53 16.81
CA LEU A 9 5.18 2.47 15.94
C LEU A 9 6.62 2.83 15.59
N GLY A 10 7.57 2.19 16.27
CA GLY A 10 8.98 2.34 15.96
C GLY A 10 9.25 2.04 14.47
N PRO A 11 10.23 2.71 13.86
CA PRO A 11 10.49 2.64 12.41
C PRO A 11 10.63 1.21 11.87
N GLU A 12 11.20 0.29 12.68
CA GLU A 12 11.35 -1.13 12.32
C GLU A 12 10.01 -1.87 12.07
N LYS A 13 8.93 -1.50 12.76
CA LYS A 13 7.62 -2.15 12.56
C LYS A 13 6.99 -1.75 11.24
N TYR A 14 7.25 -0.52 10.79
CA TYR A 14 6.67 0.00 9.57
C TYR A 14 7.32 -0.62 8.33
N ASP A 15 8.62 -0.91 8.39
CA ASP A 15 9.37 -1.53 7.31
C ASP A 15 8.87 -2.95 6.98
N LYS A 16 8.79 -3.84 7.99
CA LYS A 16 8.23 -5.20 7.81
C LYS A 16 6.78 -5.18 7.34
N SER A 17 6.00 -4.19 7.76
CA SER A 17 4.61 -4.02 7.33
C SER A 17 4.51 -3.59 5.86
N CYS A 18 5.50 -2.85 5.35
CA CYS A 18 5.58 -2.40 3.96
C CYS A 18 5.85 -3.57 3.01
N ASP A 19 6.67 -4.54 3.43
CA ASP A 19 6.88 -5.78 2.67
C ASP A 19 5.60 -6.60 2.54
N ILE A 20 4.80 -6.72 3.62
CA ILE A 20 3.52 -7.42 3.56
C ILE A 20 2.53 -6.71 2.65
N TRP A 21 2.50 -5.39 2.65
CA TRP A 21 1.68 -4.63 1.71
C TRP A 21 2.09 -4.91 0.26
N SER A 22 3.39 -4.85 -0.03
CA SER A 22 3.95 -5.15 -1.34
C SER A 22 3.59 -6.57 -1.79
N LEU A 23 3.68 -7.55 -0.89
CA LEU A 23 3.29 -8.94 -1.15
C LEU A 23 1.80 -9.05 -1.50
N GLY A 24 0.93 -8.31 -0.81
CA GLY A 24 -0.49 -8.26 -1.12
C GLY A 24 -0.79 -7.69 -2.50
N VAL A 25 -0.10 -6.63 -2.91
CA VAL A 25 -0.24 -6.04 -4.25
C VAL A 25 0.22 -7.02 -5.32
N VAL A 26 1.39 -7.65 -5.15
CA VAL A 26 1.92 -8.64 -6.09
C VAL A 26 0.98 -9.85 -6.18
N MET A 27 0.49 -10.36 -5.05
CA MET A 27 -0.44 -11.49 -5.04
C MET A 27 -1.75 -11.16 -5.76
N TYR A 28 -2.30 -9.96 -5.59
CA TYR A 28 -3.48 -9.50 -6.32
C TYR A 28 -3.23 -9.54 -7.84
N ILE A 29 -2.12 -8.94 -8.28
CA ILE A 29 -1.73 -8.90 -9.70
C ILE A 29 -1.52 -10.31 -10.25
N LEU A 30 -0.89 -11.22 -9.50
CA LEU A 30 -0.65 -12.59 -9.96
C LEU A 30 -1.95 -13.38 -10.21
N LEU A 31 -3.01 -13.07 -9.47
CA LEU A 31 -4.29 -13.78 -9.58
C LEU A 31 -5.21 -13.22 -10.67
N CYS A 32 -5.17 -11.92 -10.94
CA CYS A 32 -6.10 -11.30 -11.90
C CYS A 32 -5.45 -10.50 -13.03
N GLY A 33 -4.14 -10.24 -13.00
CA GLY A 33 -3.41 -9.55 -14.07
C GLY A 33 -3.48 -8.02 -14.06
N PHE A 34 -4.10 -7.40 -13.06
CA PHE A 34 -4.18 -5.93 -12.93
C PHE A 34 -4.00 -5.51 -11.46
N PRO A 35 -3.57 -4.27 -11.17
CA PRO A 35 -3.34 -3.83 -9.80
C PRO A 35 -4.66 -3.49 -9.06
N PRO A 36 -4.70 -3.64 -7.72
CA PRO A 36 -5.93 -3.51 -6.93
C PRO A 36 -6.59 -2.13 -6.95
N PHE A 37 -5.84 -1.05 -7.20
CA PHE A 37 -6.33 0.31 -7.00
C PHE A 37 -6.79 1.02 -8.28
N TYR A 38 -6.81 0.31 -9.43
CA TYR A 38 -7.15 0.86 -10.74
C TYR A 38 -8.46 1.67 -10.76
N SER A 39 -8.54 2.67 -11.63
CA SER A 39 -9.77 3.46 -11.74
C SER A 39 -10.83 2.72 -12.56
N ASN A 40 -12.10 2.79 -12.15
CA ASN A 40 -13.26 2.17 -12.83
C ASN A 40 -13.47 2.60 -14.30
N HIS A 41 -12.63 3.47 -14.86
CA HIS A 41 -12.82 4.05 -16.20
C HIS A 41 -11.67 3.72 -17.16
N GLY A 42 -10.78 2.76 -16.84
CA GLY A 42 -9.65 2.41 -17.71
C GLY A 42 -8.56 3.48 -17.81
N LEU A 43 -8.76 4.65 -17.18
CA LEU A 43 -7.74 5.67 -17.02
C LEU A 43 -6.73 5.17 -15.98
N ALA A 44 -5.50 4.91 -16.43
CA ALA A 44 -4.40 4.40 -15.62
C ALA A 44 -4.14 5.26 -14.37
N ILE A 45 -4.49 6.54 -14.40
CA ILE A 45 -4.12 7.49 -13.36
C ILE A 45 -5.26 8.49 -13.15
N SER A 46 -5.96 8.39 -12.02
CA SER A 46 -6.82 9.48 -11.53
C SER A 46 -6.36 9.93 -10.14
N PRO A 47 -6.55 11.22 -9.77
CA PRO A 47 -6.25 11.71 -8.42
C PRO A 47 -6.91 10.90 -7.29
N GLY A 48 -7.95 10.13 -7.62
CA GLY A 48 -8.61 9.20 -6.71
C GLY A 48 -7.79 7.97 -6.33
N MET A 49 -6.77 7.59 -7.09
CA MET A 49 -5.90 6.42 -6.84
C MET A 49 -5.23 6.49 -5.45
N LYS A 50 -4.53 7.58 -5.16
CA LYS A 50 -3.89 7.82 -3.85
C LYS A 50 -4.89 7.83 -2.71
N LYS A 51 -6.08 8.41 -2.95
CA LYS A 51 -7.17 8.41 -1.98
C LYS A 51 -7.68 6.98 -1.72
N ARG A 52 -7.84 6.17 -2.76
CA ARG A 52 -8.24 4.76 -2.65
C ARG A 52 -7.21 3.93 -1.89
N ILE A 53 -5.92 4.11 -2.16
CA ILE A 53 -4.84 3.45 -1.41
C ILE A 53 -4.90 3.82 0.07
N ARG A 54 -5.00 5.11 0.39
CA ARG A 54 -5.12 5.60 1.77
C ARG A 54 -6.40 5.15 2.47
N LEU A 55 -7.47 4.89 1.72
CA LEU A 55 -8.74 4.39 2.24
C LEU A 55 -8.84 2.86 2.18
N GLY A 56 -7.87 2.16 1.60
CA GLY A 56 -7.92 0.71 1.40
C GLY A 56 -9.07 0.29 0.49
N GLN A 57 -9.51 1.16 -0.42
CA GLN A 57 -10.64 0.94 -1.30
C GLN A 57 -10.17 0.24 -2.57
N TYR A 58 -10.36 -1.07 -2.61
CA TYR A 58 -10.18 -1.92 -3.77
C TYR A 58 -11.22 -3.03 -3.75
N ASP A 59 -11.56 -3.54 -4.93
CA ASP A 59 -12.58 -4.57 -5.11
C ASP A 59 -11.98 -5.81 -5.79
N PHE A 60 -12.77 -6.87 -5.86
CA PHE A 60 -12.45 -8.11 -6.57
C PHE A 60 -13.46 -8.27 -7.72
N PRO A 61 -13.25 -7.58 -8.86
CA PRO A 61 -14.26 -7.52 -9.91
C PRO A 61 -14.43 -8.85 -10.62
N GLU A 62 -15.66 -9.11 -11.05
CA GLU A 62 -16.00 -10.22 -11.93
C GLU A 62 -15.78 -9.80 -13.40
N PRO A 63 -15.32 -10.70 -14.29
CA PRO A 63 -15.22 -12.15 -14.13
C PRO A 63 -13.86 -12.68 -13.62
N GLU A 64 -12.80 -11.87 -13.53
CA GLU A 64 -11.44 -12.35 -13.24
C GLU A 64 -11.31 -12.98 -11.86
N TRP A 65 -12.13 -12.52 -10.90
CA TRP A 65 -12.14 -13.03 -9.54
C TRP A 65 -13.20 -14.13 -9.27
N SER A 66 -14.00 -14.52 -10.26
CA SER A 66 -15.05 -15.55 -10.13
C SER A 66 -14.50 -16.86 -9.59
N ASN A 67 -13.38 -17.30 -10.17
CA ASN A 67 -12.80 -18.61 -9.90
C ASN A 67 -11.72 -18.57 -8.80
N VAL A 68 -11.42 -17.39 -8.24
CA VAL A 68 -10.45 -17.23 -7.16
C VAL A 68 -11.12 -17.52 -5.83
N SER A 69 -10.50 -18.41 -5.04
CA SER A 69 -11.05 -18.85 -3.76
C SER A 69 -11.23 -17.72 -2.75
N SER A 70 -12.21 -17.88 -1.85
CA SER A 70 -12.50 -16.91 -0.80
C SER A 70 -11.32 -16.73 0.16
N GLU A 71 -10.54 -17.79 0.37
CA GLU A 71 -9.35 -17.85 1.19
C GLU A 71 -8.25 -16.94 0.63
N ALA A 72 -8.05 -16.95 -0.69
CA ALA A 72 -7.10 -16.06 -1.36
C ALA A 72 -7.52 -14.60 -1.21
N LYS A 73 -8.81 -14.30 -1.45
CA LYS A 73 -9.38 -12.95 -1.30
C LYS A 73 -9.22 -12.44 0.14
N ASN A 74 -9.47 -13.28 1.14
CA ASN A 74 -9.32 -12.95 2.56
C ASN A 74 -7.85 -12.71 2.95
N LEU A 75 -6.93 -13.52 2.41
CA LEU A 75 -5.50 -13.33 2.64
C LEU A 75 -5.04 -11.96 2.11
N ILE A 76 -5.46 -11.59 0.90
CA ILE A 76 -5.17 -10.27 0.31
C ILE A 76 -5.74 -9.14 1.16
N LYS A 77 -6.99 -9.26 1.67
CA LYS A 77 -7.59 -8.30 2.62
C LYS A 77 -6.75 -8.08 3.87
N GLY A 78 -6.18 -9.14 4.43
CA GLY A 78 -5.29 -9.02 5.59
C GLY A 78 -3.96 -8.34 5.27
N MET A 79 -3.41 -8.56 4.07
CA MET A 79 -2.13 -7.97 3.64
C MET A 79 -2.26 -6.49 3.22
N LEU A 80 -3.38 -6.12 2.58
CA LEU A 80 -3.66 -4.76 2.12
C LEU A 80 -4.43 -3.90 3.16
N SER A 81 -4.29 -4.23 4.44
CA SER A 81 -4.87 -3.43 5.52
C SER A 81 -4.13 -2.09 5.65
N VAL A 82 -4.87 -0.98 5.57
CA VAL A 82 -4.33 0.38 5.69
C VAL A 82 -3.66 0.59 7.03
N ASP A 83 -4.29 0.09 8.10
CA ASP A 83 -3.76 0.14 9.45
C ASP A 83 -2.62 -0.89 9.61
N PRO A 84 -1.36 -0.46 9.76
CA PRO A 84 -0.24 -1.37 9.90
C PRO A 84 -0.35 -2.28 11.13
N ALA A 85 -1.05 -1.86 12.19
CA ALA A 85 -1.26 -2.67 13.39
C ALA A 85 -2.25 -3.82 13.17
N LYS A 86 -3.17 -3.67 12.20
CA LYS A 86 -4.12 -4.72 11.78
C LYS A 86 -3.62 -5.52 10.59
N ARG A 87 -2.55 -5.08 9.94
CA ARG A 87 -1.94 -5.77 8.81
C ARG A 87 -1.34 -7.09 9.27
N LEU A 88 -1.50 -8.14 8.46
CA LEU A 88 -0.94 -9.44 8.77
C LEU A 88 0.59 -9.37 8.89
N THR A 89 1.14 -10.19 9.78
CA THR A 89 2.57 -10.47 9.83
C THR A 89 2.93 -11.60 8.86
N ILE A 90 4.21 -11.70 8.49
CA ILE A 90 4.68 -12.78 7.60
C ILE A 90 4.33 -14.17 8.15
N HIS A 91 4.41 -14.38 9.47
CA HIS A 91 4.05 -15.64 10.11
C HIS A 91 2.57 -15.99 9.92
N GLN A 92 1.68 -14.99 10.02
CA GLN A 92 0.25 -15.19 9.77
C GLN A 92 -0.04 -15.46 8.29
N VAL A 93 0.67 -14.78 7.38
CA VAL A 93 0.57 -15.04 5.93
C VAL A 93 0.97 -16.49 5.62
N MET A 94 2.12 -16.95 6.13
CA MET A 94 2.61 -18.31 5.94
C MET A 94 1.73 -19.36 6.61
N ALA A 95 1.06 -19.03 7.73
CA ALA A 95 0.12 -19.90 8.41
C ALA A 95 -1.26 -19.96 7.73
N SER A 96 -1.52 -19.11 6.73
CA SER A 96 -2.82 -19.09 6.05
C SER A 96 -3.10 -20.44 5.35
N PRO A 97 -4.36 -20.92 5.36
CA PRO A 97 -4.71 -22.17 4.67
C PRO A 97 -4.35 -22.15 3.19
N TRP A 98 -4.46 -20.98 2.55
CA TRP A 98 -4.14 -20.78 1.14
C TRP A 98 -2.66 -21.01 0.84
N ILE A 99 -1.75 -20.42 1.64
CA ILE A 99 -0.30 -20.63 1.48
C ILE A 99 0.10 -22.02 1.95
N ARG A 100 -0.46 -22.54 3.05
CA ARG A 100 -0.12 -23.89 3.56
C ARG A 100 -0.42 -25.00 2.57
N GLN A 101 -1.34 -24.78 1.65
CA GLN A 101 -1.69 -25.72 0.59
C GLN A 101 -0.93 -25.44 -0.73
N TYR A 102 0.21 -24.76 -0.70
CA TYR A 102 1.00 -24.41 -1.89
C TYR A 102 1.40 -25.61 -2.78
N THR A 103 1.39 -26.83 -2.25
CA THR A 103 1.67 -28.05 -3.01
C THR A 103 0.46 -28.56 -3.79
N GLN A 104 -0.74 -28.04 -3.53
CA GLN A 104 -1.95 -28.35 -4.29
C GLN A 104 -2.06 -27.32 -5.42
N VAL A 105 -2.01 -27.78 -6.67
CA VAL A 105 -2.20 -26.91 -7.84
C VAL A 105 -3.70 -26.88 -8.15
N PRO A 106 -4.40 -25.76 -7.92
CA PRO A 106 -5.78 -25.63 -8.34
C PRO A 106 -5.83 -25.73 -9.87
N GLN A 107 -6.79 -26.49 -10.41
CA GLN A 107 -7.01 -26.56 -11.87
C GLN A 107 -7.58 -25.26 -12.45
N THR A 108 -7.82 -24.26 -11.60
CA THR A 108 -8.38 -22.97 -12.00
C THR A 108 -7.42 -22.22 -12.91
N PRO A 109 -7.77 -22.00 -14.19
CA PRO A 109 -6.93 -21.20 -15.08
C PRO A 109 -6.94 -19.73 -14.63
N LEU A 110 -5.77 -19.09 -14.70
CA LEU A 110 -5.62 -17.66 -14.44
C LEU A 110 -5.45 -16.90 -15.77
N TYR A 111 -6.22 -15.82 -15.94
CA TYR A 111 -6.15 -14.94 -17.11
C TYR A 111 -4.97 -13.95 -17.06
N THR A 112 -4.22 -13.95 -15.96
CA THR A 112 -3.10 -13.06 -15.67
C THR A 112 -2.13 -12.90 -16.84
N HIS A 113 -1.75 -14.01 -17.48
CA HIS A 113 -0.78 -13.99 -18.58
C HIS A 113 -1.29 -13.24 -19.83
N THR A 114 -2.60 -13.29 -20.09
CA THR A 114 -3.23 -12.60 -21.24
C THR A 114 -3.30 -11.11 -20.97
N LEU A 115 -3.79 -10.73 -19.79
CA LEU A 115 -3.98 -9.33 -19.39
C LEU A 115 -2.66 -8.57 -19.25
N LEU A 116 -1.62 -9.18 -18.69
CA LEU A 116 -0.30 -8.54 -18.59
C LEU A 116 0.35 -8.32 -19.95
N ARG A 117 0.09 -9.20 -20.94
CA ARG A 117 0.63 -9.06 -22.30
C ARG A 117 -0.08 -7.96 -23.08
N GLU A 118 -1.38 -7.78 -22.84
CA GLU A 118 -2.20 -6.74 -23.47
C GLU A 118 -2.00 -5.36 -22.83
N GLY A 119 -1.56 -5.32 -21.56
CA GLY A 119 -1.41 -4.10 -20.77
C GLY A 119 -0.32 -3.10 -21.20
N GLY A 120 0.63 -3.50 -22.06
CA GLY A 120 1.61 -2.60 -22.72
C GLY A 120 2.08 -1.40 -21.89
N GLU A 121 1.82 -0.18 -22.39
CA GLU A 121 2.19 1.10 -21.78
C GLU A 121 1.56 1.34 -20.39
N ALA A 122 0.38 0.79 -20.13
CA ALA A 122 -0.30 0.97 -18.85
C ALA A 122 0.45 0.29 -17.69
N TRP A 123 1.26 -0.75 -17.98
CA TRP A 123 2.03 -1.43 -16.94
C TRP A 123 3.16 -0.56 -16.36
N ALA A 124 3.79 0.29 -17.18
CA ALA A 124 4.83 1.21 -16.72
C ALA A 124 4.26 2.21 -15.69
N ASP A 125 3.10 2.79 -15.97
CA ASP A 125 2.39 3.68 -15.06
C ASP A 125 2.04 3.01 -13.73
N VAL A 126 1.68 1.72 -13.78
CA VAL A 126 1.39 0.91 -12.59
C VAL A 126 2.63 0.71 -11.71
N GLN A 127 3.77 0.36 -12.32
CA GLN A 127 5.03 0.20 -11.60
C GLN A 127 5.47 1.50 -10.91
N ASP A 128 5.31 2.61 -11.62
CA ASP A 128 5.62 3.96 -11.16
C ASP A 128 4.79 4.35 -9.93
N GLU A 129 3.47 4.13 -9.95
CA GLU A 129 2.61 4.46 -8.83
C GLU A 129 2.77 3.50 -7.65
N MET A 130 3.06 2.22 -7.91
CA MET A 130 3.42 1.26 -6.86
C MET A 130 4.67 1.77 -6.13
N THR A 131 5.69 2.20 -6.86
CA THR A 131 6.91 2.79 -6.29
C THR A 131 6.62 4.02 -5.46
N ARG A 132 5.80 4.95 -5.97
CA ARG A 132 5.38 6.15 -5.23
C ARG A 132 4.57 5.82 -3.97
N SER A 133 3.71 4.82 -4.04
CA SER A 133 2.90 4.39 -2.89
C SER A 133 3.78 3.80 -1.79
N LEU A 134 4.74 2.94 -2.16
CA LEU A 134 5.72 2.39 -1.24
C LEU A 134 6.60 3.48 -0.61
N ALA A 135 6.98 4.51 -1.36
CA ALA A 135 7.71 5.65 -0.82
C ALA A 135 6.91 6.37 0.29
N THR A 136 5.60 6.53 0.13
CA THR A 136 4.76 7.12 1.20
C THR A 136 4.54 6.19 2.40
N MET A 137 4.78 4.89 2.23
CA MET A 137 4.68 3.87 3.27
C MET A 137 6.05 3.48 3.85
N ARG A 138 7.14 4.15 3.50
CA ARG A 138 8.43 3.98 4.17
C ARG A 138 8.67 5.16 5.10
N VAL A 139 9.26 4.88 6.26
CA VAL A 139 9.79 5.93 7.12
C VAL A 139 11.16 6.28 6.56
N ASP A 140 11.30 7.46 5.98
CA ASP A 140 12.61 7.97 5.55
C ASP A 140 13.49 8.18 6.79
N TYR A 141 14.51 7.33 6.94
CA TYR A 141 15.49 7.42 8.02
C TYR A 141 16.32 8.72 7.93
N ASP A 142 16.38 9.35 6.75
CA ASP A 142 17.09 10.61 6.47
C ASP A 142 16.24 11.88 6.67
N GLN A 143 15.07 11.79 7.31
CA GLN A 143 14.32 13.00 7.62
C GLN A 143 15.08 13.87 8.63
N VAL A 144 15.50 15.04 8.14
CA VAL A 144 16.04 16.12 8.96
C VAL A 144 15.04 16.43 10.07
N GLN A 145 15.44 16.15 11.32
CA GLN A 145 14.65 16.48 12.49
C GLN A 145 14.45 18.00 12.54
N ILE A 146 13.19 18.46 12.55
CA ILE A 146 12.90 19.88 12.65
C ILE A 146 13.41 20.36 14.01
N LYS A 147 14.31 21.35 13.99
CA LYS A 147 14.83 21.96 15.22
C LYS A 147 13.66 22.59 15.99
N ALA A 148 13.70 22.54 17.32
CA ALA A 148 12.77 23.30 18.16
C ALA A 148 12.71 24.77 17.70
N LEU A 149 11.55 25.41 17.82
CA LEU A 149 11.31 26.76 17.27
C LEU A 149 12.36 27.79 17.76
N GLU A 150 12.82 27.62 19.00
CA GLU A 150 13.85 28.44 19.64
C GLU A 150 15.23 28.33 18.96
N HIS A 151 15.53 27.14 18.44
CA HIS A 151 16.80 26.78 17.80
C HIS A 151 16.73 26.79 16.27
N SER A 152 15.53 27.04 15.72
CA SER A 152 15.29 27.17 14.30
C SER A 152 15.65 28.58 13.83
N ASN A 153 16.45 28.67 12.77
CA ASN A 153 16.81 29.94 12.14
C ASN A 153 16.39 29.91 10.67
N ASN A 154 15.38 30.72 10.32
CA ASN A 154 14.91 30.88 8.95
C ASN A 154 14.48 32.34 8.71
N THR A 155 14.73 32.83 7.50
CA THR A 155 14.39 34.19 7.03
C THR A 155 12.95 34.60 7.35
N LEU A 156 11.97 33.69 7.20
CA LEU A 156 10.57 33.96 7.51
C LEU A 156 10.31 34.07 9.02
N LEU A 157 10.93 33.20 9.81
CA LEU A 157 10.81 33.20 11.27
C LEU A 157 11.38 34.51 11.85
N ASN A 158 12.55 34.93 11.36
CA ASN A 158 13.22 36.15 11.83
C ASN A 158 12.43 37.41 11.47
N LYS A 159 11.85 37.47 10.26
CA LYS A 159 10.95 38.57 9.86
C LYS A 159 9.73 38.68 10.78
N ARG A 160 9.17 37.55 11.23
CA ARG A 160 8.02 37.55 12.15
C ARG A 160 8.40 37.91 13.58
N ARG A 161 9.54 37.41 14.11
CA ARG A 161 10.05 37.79 15.45
C ARG A 161 10.30 39.30 15.55
N ASN A 162 10.88 39.91 14.50
CA ASN A 162 11.18 41.34 14.48
C ASN A 162 9.92 42.22 14.37
N LYS A 163 8.79 41.68 13.91
CA LYS A 163 7.51 42.40 13.79
C LYS A 163 6.64 42.33 15.04
N VAL A 164 6.90 41.37 15.93
CA VAL A 164 6.19 41.17 17.20
C VAL A 164 6.90 41.89 18.36
N GLY A 165 8.19 42.18 18.21
CA GLY A 165 8.98 42.94 19.20
C GLY A 165 9.06 44.46 18.96
N ALA A 166 8.23 45.00 18.07
CA ALA A 166 8.05 46.44 17.81
C ALA A 166 6.61 46.82 18.15
#